data_AF-A0A1F7FE95-F1
#
_entry.id   AF-A0A1F7FE95-F1
#
_cell.length_a   1.000
_cell.length_b   1.000
_cell.length_c   1.000
_cell.angle_alpha   90.00
_cell.angle_beta   90.00
_cell.angle_gamma   90.00
#
_symmetry.space_group_name_H-M   'P 1'
#
loop_
_entity.id
_entity.type
_entity.pdbx_description
1 polymer ?
#
loop_
_entity_poly.entity_id
_entity_poly.type
_entity_poly.pdbx_seq_one_letter_code
_entity_poly.pdbx_strand_id
1 'polypeptide(L)'
;MVLEERLFSSALVSSVKREELDFLYVHQELQRRGVTLQLLCEEYRKTHSQGYQYSRFCERYRSWAHGLKIYMRQVHKGGEKVYVDYSGKRPHIVDSATGEIQEKELLVMVWGASNYTYVEAQDSQVDEYGNTKSRQTVA
;
A
#
# COMPACT_ATOMS: atom_id res chain seq x y z
N MET A 1 38.44 11.84 34.53
CA MET A 1 37.30 12.59 33.97
C MET A 1 37.68 13.78 33.07
N VAL A 2 38.97 14.02 32.75
CA VAL A 2 39.39 15.14 31.86
C VAL A 2 39.62 14.70 30.40
N LEU A 3 39.79 13.38 30.16
CA LEU A 3 40.14 12.85 28.84
C LEU A 3 38.92 12.62 27.93
N GLU A 4 37.78 12.21 28.49
CA GLU A 4 36.55 11.98 27.72
C GLU A 4 35.99 13.28 27.13
N GLU A 5 36.05 14.40 27.86
CA GLU A 5 35.63 15.72 27.36
C GLU A 5 36.48 16.23 26.18
N ARG A 6 37.77 15.86 26.10
CA ARG A 6 38.65 16.29 25.00
C ARG A 6 38.50 15.41 23.75
N LEU A 7 38.11 14.15 23.93
CA LEU A 7 37.84 13.22 22.83
C LEU A 7 36.46 13.47 22.19
N PHE A 8 35.49 13.85 23.01
CA PHE A 8 34.14 14.21 22.58
C PHE A 8 33.92 15.70 22.77
N SER A 9 34.70 16.55 22.08
CA SER A 9 34.36 17.98 21.94
C SER A 9 32.89 18.06 21.58
N SER A 10 32.10 18.73 22.44
CA SER A 10 30.63 18.66 22.46
C SER A 10 30.13 18.59 21.03
N ALA A 11 29.61 17.42 20.65
CA ALA A 11 29.31 17.04 19.28
C ALA A 11 28.83 18.29 18.54
N LEU A 12 29.68 18.85 17.66
CA LEU A 12 29.46 20.15 17.03
C LEU A 12 28.03 20.14 16.50
N VAL A 13 27.11 20.75 17.25
CA VAL A 13 25.71 20.74 16.89
C VAL A 13 25.68 21.59 15.64
N SER A 14 25.59 20.94 14.48
CA SER A 14 25.74 21.63 13.21
C SER A 14 24.68 22.72 13.17
N SER A 15 25.10 23.98 13.27
CA SER A 15 24.22 25.16 13.24
C SER A 15 23.60 25.41 11.87
N VAL A 16 23.86 24.51 10.91
CA VAL A 16 23.30 24.53 9.57
C VAL A 16 21.80 24.22 9.67
N LYS A 17 20.99 25.28 9.61
CA LYS A 17 19.56 25.22 9.34
C LYS A 17 19.39 24.65 7.93
N ARG A 18 19.20 23.33 7.84
CA ARG A 18 18.86 22.67 6.58
C ARG A 18 17.40 22.93 6.30
N GLU A 19 17.10 23.44 5.12
CA GLU A 19 15.74 23.73 4.67
C GLU A 19 14.87 22.48 4.79
N GLU A 20 13.68 22.63 5.37
CA GLU A 20 12.77 21.53 5.63
C GLU A 20 12.23 20.95 4.33
N LEU A 21 12.26 19.62 4.23
CA LEU A 21 11.73 18.90 3.07
C LEU A 21 10.20 18.88 3.14
N ASP A 22 9.53 19.26 2.05
CA ASP A 22 8.11 18.97 1.88
C ASP A 22 7.91 17.47 1.61
N PHE A 23 7.68 16.71 2.68
CA PHE A 23 7.47 15.28 2.57
C PHE A 23 6.15 14.91 1.86
N LEU A 24 5.14 15.80 1.84
CA LEU A 24 3.90 15.56 1.14
C LEU A 24 4.12 15.59 -0.37
N TYR A 25 4.84 16.60 -0.86
CA TYR A 25 5.26 16.69 -2.26
C TYR A 25 6.08 15.46 -2.68
N VAL A 26 7.08 15.08 -1.90
CA VAL A 26 7.91 13.88 -2.16
C VAL A 26 7.06 12.61 -2.22
N HIS A 27 6.06 12.48 -1.34
CA HIS A 27 5.17 11.33 -1.32
C HIS A 27 4.25 11.27 -2.55
N GLN A 28 3.74 12.40 -3.02
CA GLN A 28 2.90 12.48 -4.22
C GLN A 28 3.69 12.16 -5.48
N GLU A 29 4.89 12.72 -5.65
CA GLU A 29 5.72 12.44 -6.82
C GLU A 29 6.15 10.96 -6.89
N LEU A 30 6.41 10.32 -5.73
CA LEU A 30 6.71 8.88 -5.68
C LEU A 30 5.56 7.96 -6.16
N GLN A 31 4.31 8.44 -6.22
CA GLN A 31 3.20 7.67 -6.79
C GLN A 31 3.22 7.64 -8.32
N ARG A 32 4.03 8.48 -8.97
CA ARG A 32 4.15 8.52 -10.43
C ARG A 32 5.07 7.41 -10.91
N ARG A 33 4.74 6.84 -12.08
CA ARG A 33 5.51 5.74 -12.67
C ARG A 33 6.95 6.18 -12.95
N GLY A 34 7.92 5.41 -12.47
CA GLY A 34 9.36 5.62 -12.72
C GLY A 34 10.06 6.63 -11.81
N VAL A 35 9.35 7.27 -10.88
CA VAL A 35 9.96 8.18 -9.90
C VAL A 35 10.59 7.39 -8.76
N THR A 36 11.81 7.74 -8.38
CA THR A 36 12.55 7.09 -7.29
C THR A 36 12.99 8.11 -6.24
N LEU A 37 13.19 7.66 -5.00
CA LEU A 37 13.74 8.49 -3.93
C LEU A 37 15.12 9.06 -4.29
N GLN A 38 15.91 8.33 -5.08
CA GLN A 38 17.20 8.80 -5.56
C GLN A 38 17.04 10.00 -6.49
N LEU A 39 16.15 9.90 -7.48
CA LEU A 39 15.86 11.00 -8.42
C LEU A 39 15.42 12.27 -7.68
N LEU A 40 14.46 12.15 -6.78
CA LEU A 40 13.97 13.28 -5.99
C LEU A 40 15.05 13.87 -5.06
N CYS A 41 15.94 13.04 -4.53
CA CYS A 41 17.07 13.51 -3.73
C CYS A 41 18.09 14.27 -4.58
N GLU A 42 18.35 13.82 -5.82
CA GLU A 42 19.24 14.51 -6.75
C GLU A 42 18.67 15.88 -7.16
N GLU A 43 17.37 15.96 -7.46
CA GLU A 43 16.67 17.21 -7.75
C GLU A 43 16.71 18.18 -6.57
N TYR A 44 16.39 17.69 -5.36
CA TYR A 44 16.47 18.48 -4.14
C TYR A 44 17.87 19.07 -3.91
N ARG A 45 18.92 18.28 -4.17
CA ARG A 45 20.32 18.72 -4.02
C ARG A 45 20.78 19.74 -5.05
N LYS A 46 20.19 19.76 -6.25
CA LYS A 46 20.49 20.79 -7.26
C LYS A 46 20.04 22.17 -6.78
N THR A 47 18.91 22.24 -6.08
CA THR A 47 18.36 23.48 -5.55
C THR A 47 18.95 23.84 -4.18
N HIS A 48 19.40 22.85 -3.40
CA HIS A 48 19.90 23.03 -2.03
C HIS A 48 21.33 22.51 -1.87
N SER A 49 22.32 23.39 -2.03
CA SER A 49 23.75 23.05 -1.93
C SER A 49 24.18 22.55 -0.54
N GLN A 50 23.44 22.92 0.52
CA GLN A 50 23.64 22.46 1.90
C GLN A 50 22.56 21.47 2.36
N GLY A 51 21.81 20.89 1.41
CA GLY A 51 20.72 19.97 1.68
C GLY A 51 21.17 18.61 2.24
N TYR A 52 20.19 17.81 2.64
CA TYR A 52 20.38 16.42 3.05
C TYR A 52 21.03 15.54 1.95
N GLN A 53 21.96 14.69 2.38
CA GLN A 53 22.49 13.60 1.57
C GLN A 53 21.48 12.45 1.48
N TYR A 54 21.62 11.59 0.46
CA TYR A 54 20.68 10.50 0.14
C TYR A 54 20.25 9.67 1.36
N SER A 55 21.20 9.16 2.15
CA SER A 55 20.88 8.33 3.32
C SER A 55 19.99 9.07 4.34
N ARG A 56 20.29 10.34 4.62
CA ARG A 56 19.53 11.16 5.58
C ARG A 56 18.17 11.58 5.00
N PHE A 57 18.10 11.83 3.70
CA PHE A 57 16.86 12.09 2.98
C PHE A 57 15.90 10.90 3.08
N CYS A 58 16.39 9.69 2.78
CA CYS A 58 15.60 8.46 2.88
C CYS A 58 15.14 8.17 4.31
N GLU A 59 16.02 8.34 5.30
CA GLU A 59 15.69 8.15 6.71
C GLU A 59 14.56 9.09 7.15
N ARG A 60 14.69 10.39 6.83
CA ARG A 60 13.68 11.42 7.14
C ARG A 60 12.34 11.13 6.48
N TYR A 61 12.34 10.83 5.18
CA TYR A 61 11.12 10.47 4.44
C TYR A 61 10.44 9.23 5.03
N ARG A 62 11.20 8.16 5.31
CA ARG A 62 10.65 6.92 5.89
C ARG A 62 10.07 7.16 7.27
N SER A 63 10.72 7.97 8.11
CA SER A 63 10.22 8.32 9.43
C SER A 63 8.88 9.08 9.34
N TRP A 64 8.79 10.06 8.45
CA TRP A 64 7.54 10.77 8.18
C TRP A 64 6.46 9.82 7.61
N ALA A 65 6.80 8.98 6.64
CA ALA A 65 5.87 8.04 6.01
C ALA A 65 5.35 6.97 6.99
N HIS A 66 6.14 6.62 8.01
CA HIS A 66 5.68 5.73 9.08
C HIS A 66 4.55 6.37 9.89
N GLY A 67 4.58 7.69 10.08
CA GLY A 67 3.50 8.44 10.74
C GLY A 67 2.20 8.51 9.93
N LEU A 68 2.24 8.28 8.62
CA LEU A 68 1.04 8.26 7.77
C LEU A 68 0.22 6.96 7.89
N LYS A 69 0.78 5.89 8.45
CA LYS A 69 0.10 4.60 8.51
C LYS A 69 -1.01 4.59 9.57
N ILE A 70 -2.22 4.88 9.14
CA ILE A 70 -3.43 4.64 9.93
C ILE A 70 -3.76 3.15 9.82
N TYR A 71 -3.29 2.36 10.78
CA TYR A 71 -3.72 0.97 10.91
C TYR A 71 -5.09 0.93 11.60
N MET A 72 -6.14 0.63 10.84
CA MET A 72 -7.43 0.31 11.44
C MET A 72 -7.40 -1.17 11.87
N ARG A 73 -7.19 -1.42 13.16
CA ARG A 73 -7.21 -2.79 13.71
C ARG A 73 -8.66 -3.27 13.79
N GLN A 74 -9.08 -4.03 12.79
CA GLN A 74 -10.37 -4.71 12.79
C GLN A 74 -10.23 -6.03 13.55
N VAL A 75 -11.08 -6.24 14.56
CA VAL A 75 -11.20 -7.52 15.26
C VAL A 75 -12.29 -8.31 14.54
N HIS A 76 -11.94 -9.47 14.01
CA HIS A 76 -12.90 -10.38 13.37
C HIS A 76 -13.09 -11.61 14.27
N LYS A 77 -14.24 -11.71 14.91
CA LYS A 77 -14.60 -12.94 15.63
C LYS A 77 -15.00 -14.02 14.60
N GLY A 78 -14.64 -15.27 14.87
CA GLY A 78 -15.00 -16.39 14.01
C GLY A 78 -16.51 -16.49 13.81
N GLY A 79 -16.95 -16.63 12.55
CA GLY A 79 -18.35 -16.82 12.20
C GLY A 79 -19.21 -15.55 12.12
N GLU A 80 -18.68 -14.36 12.46
CA GLU A 80 -19.50 -13.13 12.46
C GLU A 80 -19.57 -12.44 11.09
N LYS A 81 -18.48 -12.41 10.31
CA LYS A 81 -18.43 -11.62 9.06
C LYS A 81 -17.82 -12.41 7.92
N VAL A 82 -18.47 -12.34 6.76
CA VAL A 82 -17.96 -12.83 5.48
C VAL A 82 -17.85 -11.66 4.51
N TYR A 83 -16.68 -11.53 3.90
CA TYR A 83 -16.44 -10.59 2.81
C TYR A 83 -16.75 -11.29 1.49
N VAL A 84 -17.56 -10.66 0.65
CA VAL A 84 -17.96 -11.19 -0.65
C VAL A 84 -17.60 -10.17 -1.72
N ASP A 85 -16.86 -10.58 -2.74
CA ASP A 85 -16.55 -9.76 -3.91
C ASP A 85 -16.50 -10.63 -5.16
N TYR A 86 -16.68 -10.00 -6.32
CA TYR A 86 -16.35 -10.62 -7.60
C TYR A 86 -14.94 -10.17 -7.99
N SER A 87 -14.14 -11.07 -8.56
CA SER A 87 -12.75 -10.72 -8.89
C SER A 87 -12.62 -9.64 -9.98
N GLY A 88 -13.71 -9.36 -10.71
CA GLY A 88 -13.72 -8.53 -11.93
C GLY A 88 -12.99 -9.18 -13.11
N LYS A 89 -12.40 -10.36 -12.92
CA LYS A 89 -11.85 -11.19 -13.98
C LYS A 89 -12.90 -12.18 -14.43
N ARG A 90 -12.91 -12.41 -15.74
CA ARG A 90 -13.80 -13.33 -16.41
C ARG A 90 -13.02 -14.52 -16.99
N PRO A 91 -12.73 -15.56 -16.18
CA PRO A 91 -12.12 -16.77 -16.70
C PRO A 91 -13.03 -17.48 -17.70
N HIS A 92 -12.43 -18.30 -18.55
CA HIS A 92 -13.14 -19.05 -19.57
C HIS A 92 -13.05 -20.54 -19.25
N ILE A 93 -14.18 -21.23 -19.30
CA ILE A 93 -14.25 -22.70 -19.23
C ILE A 93 -14.53 -23.19 -20.65
N VAL A 94 -13.71 -24.11 -21.13
CA VAL A 94 -13.87 -24.72 -22.45
C VAL A 94 -14.52 -26.09 -22.27
N ASP A 95 -15.66 -26.31 -22.92
CA ASP A 95 -16.27 -27.62 -23.00
C ASP A 95 -15.41 -28.53 -23.89
N SER A 96 -14.93 -29.65 -23.34
CA SER A 96 -14.04 -30.57 -24.04
C SER A 96 -14.70 -31.34 -25.20
N ALA A 97 -16.03 -31.47 -25.18
CA ALA A 97 -16.80 -32.22 -26.17
C ALA A 97 -17.30 -31.34 -27.32
N THR A 98 -17.71 -30.10 -27.03
CA THR A 98 -18.27 -29.17 -28.04
C THR A 98 -17.28 -28.11 -28.50
N GLY A 99 -16.22 -27.84 -27.72
CA GLY A 99 -15.29 -26.74 -27.96
C GLY A 99 -15.88 -25.36 -27.64
N GLU A 100 -17.08 -25.29 -27.07
CA GLU A 100 -17.69 -24.03 -26.68
C GLU A 100 -16.91 -23.37 -25.52
N ILE A 101 -16.67 -22.07 -25.65
CA ILE A 101 -15.98 -21.26 -24.65
C ILE A 101 -17.04 -20.51 -23.86
N GLN A 102 -17.15 -20.83 -22.58
CA GLN A 102 -18.07 -20.16 -21.66
C GLN A 102 -17.29 -19.23 -20.75
N GLU A 103 -17.55 -17.93 -20.88
CA GLU A 103 -17.05 -16.92 -19.97
C GLU A 103 -17.80 -17.03 -18.63
N LYS A 104 -17.08 -17.00 -17.51
CA LYS A 104 -17.64 -17.12 -16.15
C LYS A 104 -17.19 -15.95 -15.30
N GLU A 105 -18.00 -15.56 -14.33
CA GLU A 105 -17.65 -14.62 -13.28
C GLU A 105 -17.11 -15.36 -12.06
N LEU A 106 -16.03 -14.87 -11.45
CA LEU A 106 -15.43 -15.52 -10.28
C LEU A 106 -15.91 -14.87 -8.98
N LEU A 107 -16.79 -15.56 -8.26
CA LEU A 107 -17.24 -15.20 -6.92
C LEU A 107 -16.17 -15.60 -5.90
N VAL A 108 -15.81 -14.69 -5.01
CA VAL A 108 -14.85 -14.93 -3.92
C VAL A 108 -15.46 -14.52 -2.59
N MET A 109 -15.43 -15.43 -1.62
CA MET A 109 -15.92 -15.22 -0.27
C MET A 109 -14.83 -15.52 0.75
N VAL A 110 -14.62 -14.64 1.73
CA VAL A 110 -13.56 -14.79 2.74
C VAL A 110 -14.09 -14.53 4.14
N TRP A 111 -13.87 -15.47 5.07
CA TRP A 111 -14.18 -15.28 6.49
C TRP A 111 -13.16 -14.35 7.15
N GLY A 112 -13.63 -13.26 7.77
CA GLY A 112 -12.74 -12.22 8.31
C GLY A 112 -11.79 -12.69 9.42
N ALA A 113 -12.17 -13.72 10.18
CA ALA A 113 -11.38 -14.20 11.32
C ALA A 113 -10.26 -15.18 10.93
N SER A 114 -10.55 -16.07 9.98
CA SER A 114 -9.66 -17.18 9.61
C SER A 114 -9.03 -17.02 8.24
N ASN A 115 -9.44 -16.04 7.45
CA ASN A 115 -9.14 -15.93 6.01
C ASN A 115 -9.51 -17.21 5.23
N TYR A 116 -10.48 -17.99 5.73
CA TYR A 116 -10.98 -19.15 5.01
C TYR A 116 -11.67 -18.66 3.73
N THR A 117 -11.11 -19.05 2.58
CA THR A 117 -11.49 -18.52 1.26
C THR A 117 -12.28 -19.58 0.49
N TYR A 118 -13.46 -19.19 0.02
CA TYR A 118 -14.29 -19.95 -0.90
C TYR A 118 -14.34 -19.23 -2.26
N VAL A 119 -14.26 -19.99 -3.35
CA VAL A 119 -14.23 -19.47 -4.71
C VAL A 119 -15.11 -20.32 -5.60
N GLU A 120 -15.96 -19.68 -6.40
CA GLU A 120 -16.87 -20.35 -7.33
C GLU A 120 -16.91 -19.60 -8.67
N ALA A 121 -16.94 -20.35 -9.77
CA ALA A 121 -17.17 -19.80 -11.11
C ALA A 121 -18.68 -19.85 -11.41
N GLN A 122 -19.31 -18.69 -11.59
CA GLN A 122 -20.74 -18.54 -11.84
C GLN A 122 -21.00 -18.00 -13.25
N ASP A 123 -22.17 -18.33 -13.80
CA ASP A 123 -22.59 -17.86 -15.14
C ASP A 123 -22.87 -16.37 -15.19
N SER A 124 -23.35 -15.78 -14.10
CA SER A 124 -23.65 -14.35 -14.04
C SER A 124 -23.67 -13.82 -12.61
N GLN A 125 -23.55 -12.51 -12.47
CA GLN A 125 -23.54 -11.78 -11.20
C GLN A 125 -24.96 -11.49 -10.68
N VAL A 126 -25.93 -12.37 -10.89
CA VAL A 126 -27.33 -12.11 -10.52
C VAL A 126 -27.68 -12.71 -9.16
N ASP A 127 -28.46 -11.98 -8.36
CA ASP A 127 -29.14 -12.53 -7.19
C ASP A 127 -30.44 -13.26 -7.56
N GLU A 128 -31.08 -13.87 -6.58
CA GLU A 128 -32.36 -14.58 -6.72
C GLU A 128 -33.52 -13.67 -7.16
N TYR A 129 -33.33 -12.34 -7.15
CA TYR A 129 -34.29 -11.33 -7.60
C TYR A 129 -33.91 -10.68 -8.95
N GLY A 130 -32.86 -11.18 -9.62
CA GLY A 130 -32.43 -10.70 -10.93
C GLY A 130 -31.63 -9.40 -10.91
N ASN A 131 -31.15 -8.92 -9.76
CA ASN A 131 -30.29 -7.76 -9.67
C ASN A 131 -28.82 -8.15 -9.79
N THR A 132 -28.04 -7.34 -10.51
CA THR A 132 -26.58 -7.43 -10.51
C THR A 132 -26.07 -7.17 -9.09
N LYS A 133 -25.48 -8.17 -8.43
CA LYS A 133 -24.97 -8.08 -7.05
C LYS A 133 -23.86 -7.03 -6.95
N SER A 134 -24.23 -5.77 -6.72
CA SER A 134 -23.29 -4.73 -6.31
C SER A 134 -22.63 -5.13 -4.98
N ARG A 135 -21.37 -4.71 -4.79
CA ARG A 135 -20.57 -4.94 -3.58
C ARG A 135 -21.38 -4.69 -2.31
N GLN A 136 -21.96 -5.73 -1.73
CA GLN A 136 -22.59 -5.68 -0.43
C GLN A 136 -21.76 -6.50 0.55
N THR A 137 -21.27 -5.82 1.58
CA THR A 137 -20.76 -6.48 2.78
C THR A 137 -21.97 -7.04 3.50
N VAL A 138 -22.21 -8.34 3.39
CA VAL A 138 -23.21 -9.02 4.23
C VAL A 138 -22.58 -9.13 5.62
N ALA A 139 -23.12 -8.34 6.55
CA ALA A 139 -22.68 -8.26 7.94
C ALA A 139 -23.28 -9.37 8.80
#